data_AF-A0A914SBL5-F1
#
_entry.id   AF-A0A914SBL5-F1
#
_cell.length_a   1.000
_cell.length_b   1.000
_cell.length_c   1.000
_cell.angle_alpha   90.00
_cell.angle_beta   90.00
_cell.angle_gamma   90.00
#
_symmetry.space_group_name_H-M   'P 1'
#
loop_
_entity.id
_entity.type
_entity.pdbx_description
1 polymer ?
#
loop_
_entity_poly.entity_id
_entity_poly.type
_entity_poly.pdbx_seq_one_letter_code
_entity_poly.pdbx_strand_id
1 'polypeptide(L)'
;MPGLHLNHHVSWDDLLELCYVYEDPGIKLPVCECDRIHASDKKVQHQIKNRKYLDDKLCLAEDCKIVGEKVFRKTEKRKLVIPENFMWGIRDDSDKPKVVRFAQQFSSAIKEFAETERKKIKERNIFEPKEDVNKYCQEIWKKLNETMTAEELEGSRIWRSCWCNLFTVLMEKGDSKTLLSMPNETIEEVLRCQHGGQAVGNNLRFLAHYVQLVYITTNLIVAANLQDNPETWGYMKSMKPSNQYPRDFLMHDCDGQTFLYGCRKYLTDEVYMKDFDAMKELCKKCFQFLYFLEMLGNEVESENTISKNLF
;
A
#
# COMPACT_ATOMS: atom_id res chain seq x y z
N MET A 1 11.00 7.83 -13.73
CA MET A 1 11.88 8.43 -12.69
C MET A 1 12.06 7.43 -11.54
N PRO A 2 13.23 7.37 -10.89
CA PRO A 2 13.44 6.45 -9.76
C PRO A 2 12.63 6.88 -8.53
N GLY A 3 12.04 5.92 -7.82
CA GLY A 3 11.59 6.07 -6.45
C GLY A 3 12.75 6.03 -5.44
N LEU A 4 12.44 5.81 -4.15
CA LEU A 4 13.45 5.71 -3.09
C LEU A 4 14.07 4.33 -2.97
N HIS A 5 13.35 3.28 -3.40
CA HIS A 5 13.74 1.89 -3.19
C HIS A 5 13.29 0.99 -4.37
N LEU A 6 14.04 -0.10 -4.62
CA LEU A 6 13.82 -1.07 -5.72
C LEU A 6 13.76 -0.52 -7.15
N ASN A 7 14.41 0.61 -7.43
CA ASN A 7 14.37 1.28 -8.75
C ASN A 7 14.81 0.40 -9.93
N HIS A 8 15.64 -0.61 -9.67
CA HIS A 8 16.12 -1.55 -10.70
C HIS A 8 15.29 -2.84 -10.77
N HIS A 9 14.40 -3.09 -9.81
CA HIS A 9 13.59 -4.31 -9.74
C HIS A 9 12.13 -4.06 -10.15
N VAL A 10 11.65 -2.82 -10.10
CA VAL A 10 10.23 -2.50 -10.25
C VAL A 10 10.00 -1.28 -11.13
N SER A 11 9.06 -1.39 -12.07
CA SER A 11 8.68 -0.32 -12.98
C SER A 11 7.75 0.70 -12.30
N TRP A 12 8.32 1.65 -11.55
CA TRP A 12 7.54 2.74 -10.93
C TRP A 12 6.80 3.60 -11.95
N ASP A 13 7.34 3.75 -13.16
CA ASP A 13 6.72 4.52 -14.24
C ASP A 13 5.34 3.97 -14.62
N ASP A 14 5.13 2.65 -14.54
CA ASP A 14 3.84 2.02 -14.81
C ASP A 14 2.74 2.51 -13.88
N LEU A 15 3.08 2.66 -12.60
CA LEU A 15 2.16 3.17 -11.58
C LEU A 15 2.01 4.69 -11.66
N LEU A 16 3.07 5.41 -12.03
CA LEU A 16 3.00 6.87 -12.21
C LEU A 16 2.03 7.24 -13.32
N GLU A 17 1.98 6.48 -14.42
CA GLU A 17 1.02 6.72 -15.50
C GLU A 17 -0.44 6.69 -15.02
N LEU A 18 -0.74 5.85 -14.02
CA LEU A 18 -2.06 5.72 -13.40
C LEU A 18 -2.40 6.89 -12.47
N CYS A 19 -1.39 7.65 -12.02
CA CYS A 19 -1.56 8.82 -11.17
C CYS A 19 -1.86 10.10 -11.96
N TYR A 20 -1.75 10.09 -13.29
CA TYR A 20 -2.13 11.24 -14.10
C TYR A 20 -3.65 11.32 -14.26
N VAL A 21 -4.25 12.30 -13.63
CA VAL A 21 -5.70 12.57 -13.71
C VAL A 21 -5.95 13.80 -14.56
N TYR A 22 -7.02 13.79 -15.35
CA TYR A 22 -7.45 14.99 -16.06
C TYR A 22 -7.85 16.07 -15.05
N GLU A 23 -7.42 17.31 -15.28
CA GLU A 23 -7.84 18.45 -14.45
C GLU A 23 -9.35 18.70 -14.58
N ASP A 24 -9.88 18.48 -15.79
CA ASP A 24 -11.30 18.50 -16.08
C ASP A 24 -11.84 17.06 -16.13
N PRO A 25 -12.75 16.65 -15.23
CA PRO A 25 -13.36 15.33 -15.28
C PRO A 25 -14.16 15.11 -16.58
N GLY A 26 -14.56 16.19 -17.25
CA GLY A 26 -15.35 16.15 -18.47
C GLY A 26 -16.81 15.79 -18.24
N ILE A 27 -17.52 15.53 -19.33
CA ILE A 27 -18.92 15.11 -19.32
C ILE A 27 -19.10 13.88 -20.22
N LYS A 28 -19.76 12.85 -19.69
CA LYS A 28 -20.11 11.64 -20.44
C LYS A 28 -21.36 11.91 -21.26
N LEU A 29 -21.27 11.75 -22.59
CA LEU A 29 -22.36 12.03 -23.53
C LEU A 29 -22.48 10.88 -24.55
N PRO A 30 -23.69 10.63 -25.08
CA PRO A 30 -23.90 9.61 -26.11
C PRO A 30 -23.20 10.01 -27.41
N VAL A 31 -22.58 9.02 -28.07
CA VAL A 31 -21.90 9.18 -29.35
C VAL A 31 -22.52 8.32 -30.44
N CYS A 32 -22.54 8.85 -31.65
CA CYS A 32 -22.99 8.12 -32.84
C CYS A 32 -21.88 7.28 -33.48
N GLU A 33 -22.24 6.53 -34.52
CA GLU A 33 -21.32 5.85 -35.46
C GLU A 33 -20.21 6.78 -36.02
N CYS A 34 -20.47 8.08 -36.13
CA CYS A 34 -19.47 9.07 -36.57
C CYS A 34 -18.55 9.59 -35.44
N ASP A 35 -18.58 8.99 -34.24
CA ASP A 35 -17.82 9.37 -33.04
C ASP A 35 -18.08 10.83 -32.56
N ARG A 36 -19.21 11.39 -32.96
CA ARG A 36 -19.72 12.71 -32.52
C ARG A 36 -20.92 12.58 -31.60
N ILE A 37 -21.18 13.62 -30.82
CA ILE A 37 -22.24 13.68 -29.82
C ILE A 37 -23.61 13.68 -30.48
N HIS A 38 -24.49 12.76 -30.08
CA HIS A 38 -25.89 12.76 -30.52
C HIS A 38 -26.77 13.51 -29.51
N ALA A 39 -27.24 14.70 -29.87
CA ALA A 39 -28.09 15.51 -28.99
C ALA A 39 -29.60 15.28 -29.23
N SER A 40 -30.02 14.02 -29.30
CA SER A 40 -31.42 13.66 -29.62
C SER A 40 -32.40 13.90 -28.47
N ASP A 41 -31.95 13.80 -27.22
CA ASP A 41 -32.81 14.03 -26.06
C ASP A 41 -32.60 15.41 -25.40
N LYS A 42 -33.64 15.90 -24.72
CA LYS A 42 -33.63 17.21 -24.05
C LYS A 42 -32.57 17.32 -22.95
N LYS A 43 -32.20 16.20 -22.31
CA LYS A 43 -31.23 16.17 -21.22
C LYS A 43 -29.83 16.44 -21.76
N VAL A 44 -29.45 15.76 -22.84
CA VAL A 44 -28.18 15.92 -23.55
C VAL A 44 -28.09 17.32 -24.15
N GLN A 45 -29.17 17.81 -24.77
CA GLN A 45 -29.23 19.19 -25.25
C GLN A 45 -28.99 20.21 -24.12
N HIS A 46 -29.61 20.02 -22.95
CA HIS A 46 -29.40 20.89 -21.80
C HIS A 46 -27.96 20.80 -21.26
N GLN A 47 -27.39 19.60 -21.24
CA GLN A 47 -25.99 19.38 -20.87
C GLN A 47 -25.02 20.07 -21.86
N ILE A 48 -25.34 20.17 -23.14
CA ILE A 48 -24.45 20.78 -24.14
C ILE A 48 -24.62 22.31 -24.21
N LYS A 49 -25.83 22.84 -24.00
CA LYS A 49 -26.22 24.23 -24.29
C LYS A 49 -25.24 25.32 -23.85
N ASN A 50 -24.55 25.15 -22.71
CA ASN A 50 -23.63 26.13 -22.14
C ASN A 50 -22.14 25.74 -22.27
N ARG A 51 -21.81 24.71 -23.05
CA ARG A 51 -20.48 24.12 -23.17
C ARG A 51 -19.91 24.30 -24.60
N LYS A 52 -19.49 25.53 -24.91
CA LYS A 52 -18.97 25.93 -26.24
C LYS A 52 -17.87 25.02 -26.82
N TYR A 53 -17.10 24.34 -25.97
CA TYR A 53 -16.04 23.41 -26.38
C TYR A 53 -16.56 22.09 -26.98
N LEU A 54 -17.88 21.91 -27.04
CA LEU A 54 -18.54 20.75 -27.63
C LEU A 54 -19.19 21.05 -28.98
N ASP A 55 -19.24 22.32 -29.41
CA ASP A 55 -20.01 22.75 -30.58
C ASP A 55 -19.52 22.08 -31.87
N ASP A 56 -18.21 21.86 -32.01
CA ASP A 56 -17.57 21.18 -33.13
C ASP A 56 -17.67 19.64 -33.05
N LYS A 57 -18.16 19.12 -31.93
CA LYS A 57 -18.26 17.67 -31.64
C LYS A 57 -19.67 17.13 -31.81
N LEU A 58 -20.62 17.94 -32.29
CA LEU A 58 -22.01 17.54 -32.48
C LEU A 58 -22.21 16.76 -33.79
N CYS A 59 -23.01 15.70 -33.73
CA CYS A 59 -23.55 15.03 -34.90
C CYS A 59 -24.77 15.79 -35.40
N LEU A 60 -24.81 16.11 -36.70
CA LEU A 60 -25.93 16.78 -37.35
C LEU A 60 -26.77 15.82 -38.21
N ALA A 61 -26.34 14.57 -38.35
CA ALA A 61 -27.03 13.58 -39.17
C ALA A 61 -28.19 12.94 -38.39
N GLU A 62 -29.40 13.01 -38.94
CA GLU A 62 -30.64 12.52 -38.31
C GLU A 62 -30.72 10.99 -38.26
N ASP A 63 -30.06 10.30 -39.18
CA ASP A 63 -30.04 8.84 -39.32
C ASP A 63 -28.86 8.16 -38.59
N CYS A 64 -27.99 8.95 -37.96
CA CYS A 64 -26.78 8.45 -37.33
C CYS A 64 -27.07 7.88 -35.92
N LYS A 65 -26.91 6.56 -35.78
CA LYS A 65 -27.32 5.82 -34.58
C LYS A 65 -26.34 5.99 -33.43
N ILE A 66 -26.87 6.04 -32.20
CA ILE A 66 -26.07 6.00 -30.97
C ILE A 66 -25.44 4.61 -30.83
N VAL A 67 -24.13 4.56 -30.69
CA VAL A 67 -23.36 3.31 -30.51
C VAL A 67 -22.73 3.18 -29.13
N GLY A 68 -22.75 4.25 -28.34
CA GLY A 68 -22.20 4.23 -26.98
C GLY A 68 -22.14 5.60 -26.35
N GLU A 69 -21.25 5.73 -25.37
CA GLU A 69 -21.00 6.98 -24.65
C GLU A 69 -19.50 7.28 -24.60
N LYS A 70 -19.14 8.57 -24.64
CA LYS A 70 -17.76 9.05 -24.56
C LYS A 70 -17.66 10.22 -23.58
N VAL A 71 -16.51 10.35 -22.92
CA VAL A 71 -16.24 11.50 -22.04
C VAL A 71 -15.59 12.62 -22.83
N PHE A 72 -16.18 13.80 -22.78
CA PHE A 72 -15.71 15.00 -23.45
C PHE A 72 -15.19 16.02 -22.45
N ARG A 73 -13.95 16.48 -22.64
CA ARG A 73 -13.28 17.43 -21.77
C ARG A 73 -13.09 18.77 -22.47
N LYS A 74 -13.12 19.85 -21.68
CA LYS A 74 -12.77 21.20 -22.12
C LYS A 74 -11.26 21.31 -22.37
N THR A 75 -10.47 20.57 -21.60
CA THR A 75 -9.02 20.55 -21.67
C THR A 75 -8.51 19.13 -21.50
N GLU A 76 -7.52 18.76 -22.31
CA GLU A 76 -6.80 17.49 -22.17
C GLU A 76 -5.62 17.60 -21.17
N LYS A 77 -5.52 18.73 -20.45
CA LYS A 77 -4.52 18.91 -19.39
C LYS A 77 -4.71 17.85 -18.32
N ARG A 78 -3.61 17.17 -18.01
CA ARG A 78 -3.50 16.20 -16.93
C ARG A 78 -2.61 16.77 -15.84
N LYS A 79 -2.93 16.46 -14.60
CA LYS A 79 -2.11 16.71 -13.43
C LYS A 79 -1.76 15.40 -12.75
N LEU A 80 -0.62 15.35 -12.11
CA LEU A 80 -0.16 14.19 -11.37
C LEU A 80 -0.70 14.27 -9.94
N VAL A 81 -1.55 13.32 -9.57
CA VAL A 81 -2.14 13.22 -8.22
C VAL A 81 -2.21 11.76 -7.85
N ILE A 82 -1.68 11.40 -6.68
CA ILE A 82 -1.83 10.04 -6.17
C ILE A 82 -3.27 9.87 -5.68
N PRO A 83 -4.07 8.96 -6.26
CA PRO A 83 -5.42 8.70 -5.81
C PRO A 83 -5.45 8.14 -4.38
N GLU A 84 -6.44 8.52 -3.58
CA GLU A 84 -6.62 8.00 -2.21
C GLU A 84 -6.84 6.47 -2.20
N ASN A 85 -7.56 5.95 -3.20
CA ASN A 85 -7.84 4.52 -3.37
C ASN A 85 -6.96 3.90 -4.47
N PHE A 86 -5.69 4.29 -4.57
CA PHE A 86 -4.81 3.88 -5.67
C PHE A 86 -4.78 2.36 -5.90
N MET A 87 -4.79 1.56 -4.83
CA MET A 87 -4.77 0.09 -4.89
C MET A 87 -6.08 -0.51 -5.42
N TRP A 88 -7.22 0.17 -5.27
CA TRP A 88 -8.56 -0.34 -5.57
C TRP A 88 -9.17 0.29 -6.83
N GLY A 89 -8.53 1.33 -7.36
CA GLY A 89 -9.08 2.18 -8.41
C GLY A 89 -8.56 1.88 -9.80
N ILE A 90 -8.46 0.61 -10.22
CA ILE A 90 -8.20 0.30 -11.64
C ILE A 90 -9.34 0.88 -12.46
N ARG A 91 -9.06 1.95 -13.22
CA ARG A 91 -10.11 2.78 -13.84
C ARG A 91 -10.55 2.25 -15.20
N ASP A 92 -9.71 1.47 -15.87
CA ASP A 92 -9.90 1.02 -17.24
C ASP A 92 -9.22 -0.35 -17.47
N ASP A 93 -9.75 -1.16 -18.38
CA ASP A 93 -9.15 -2.44 -18.79
C ASP A 93 -7.74 -2.25 -19.38
N SER A 94 -7.47 -1.10 -19.99
CA SER A 94 -6.16 -0.73 -20.53
C SER A 94 -5.09 -0.50 -19.46
N ASP A 95 -5.48 -0.25 -18.21
CA ASP A 95 -4.55 -0.05 -17.08
C ASP A 95 -4.15 -1.38 -16.42
N LYS A 96 -4.96 -2.44 -16.58
CA LYS A 96 -4.74 -3.76 -15.96
C LYS A 96 -3.35 -4.35 -16.26
N PRO A 97 -2.84 -4.35 -17.51
CA PRO A 97 -1.54 -4.94 -17.80
C PRO A 97 -0.39 -4.26 -17.05
N LYS A 98 -0.47 -2.95 -16.82
CA LYS A 98 0.56 -2.17 -16.09
C LYS A 98 0.57 -2.55 -14.62
N VAL A 99 -0.61 -2.61 -13.99
CA VAL A 99 -0.76 -3.03 -12.60
C VAL A 99 -0.27 -4.46 -12.41
N VAL A 100 -0.65 -5.38 -13.30
CA VAL A 100 -0.20 -6.78 -13.25
C VAL A 100 1.32 -6.88 -13.39
N ARG A 101 1.93 -6.15 -14.33
CA ARG A 101 3.38 -6.14 -14.50
C ARG A 101 4.10 -5.62 -13.25
N PHE A 102 3.65 -4.50 -12.70
CA PHE A 102 4.19 -3.97 -11.43
C PHE A 102 4.06 -4.99 -10.30
N ALA A 103 2.88 -5.59 -10.13
CA ALA A 103 2.61 -6.58 -9.08
C ALA A 103 3.53 -7.80 -9.20
N GLN A 104 3.75 -8.31 -10.42
CA GLN A 104 4.65 -9.43 -10.69
C GLN A 104 6.11 -9.10 -10.35
N GLN A 105 6.59 -7.92 -10.75
CA GLN A 105 7.94 -7.44 -10.44
C GLN A 105 8.14 -7.26 -8.93
N PHE A 106 7.19 -6.61 -8.27
CA PHE A 106 7.25 -6.35 -6.83
C PHE A 106 7.18 -7.67 -6.03
N SER A 107 6.30 -8.59 -6.41
CA SER A 107 6.21 -9.94 -5.84
C SER A 107 7.51 -10.72 -6.02
N SER A 108 8.11 -10.67 -7.21
CA SER A 108 9.39 -11.32 -7.49
C SER A 108 10.51 -10.78 -6.62
N ALA A 109 10.58 -9.46 -6.45
CA ALA A 109 11.56 -8.82 -5.56
C ALA A 109 11.36 -9.26 -4.09
N ILE A 110 10.11 -9.31 -3.60
CA ILE A 110 9.79 -9.81 -2.26
C ILE A 110 10.30 -11.24 -2.06
N LYS A 111 10.03 -12.14 -3.02
CA LYS A 111 10.48 -13.54 -2.97
C LYS A 111 12.00 -13.67 -2.97
N GLU A 112 12.67 -12.94 -3.86
CA GLU A 112 14.13 -12.95 -3.98
C GLU A 112 14.80 -12.57 -2.65
N PHE A 113 14.31 -11.50 -2.01
CA PHE A 113 14.83 -11.05 -0.72
C PHE A 113 14.49 -12.02 0.42
N ALA A 114 13.27 -12.58 0.41
CA ALA A 114 12.85 -13.59 1.39
C ALA A 114 13.75 -14.83 1.32
N GLU A 115 14.02 -15.35 0.12
CA GLU A 115 14.93 -16.48 -0.10
C GLU A 115 16.37 -16.14 0.31
N THR A 116 16.84 -14.95 -0.05
CA THR A 116 18.19 -14.49 0.29
C THR A 116 18.38 -14.40 1.80
N GLU A 117 17.40 -13.86 2.52
CA GLU A 117 17.43 -13.80 3.98
C GLU A 117 17.39 -15.21 4.58
N ARG A 118 16.50 -16.08 4.08
CA ARG A 118 16.38 -17.46 4.55
C ARG A 118 17.68 -18.26 4.40
N LYS A 119 18.40 -18.08 3.29
CA LYS A 119 19.68 -18.75 2.99
C LYS A 119 20.80 -18.38 3.97
N LYS A 120 20.69 -17.25 4.69
CA LYS A 120 21.67 -16.87 5.73
C LYS A 120 21.61 -17.81 6.94
N ILE A 121 20.50 -18.54 7.12
CA ILE A 121 20.27 -19.46 8.23
C ILE A 121 20.29 -20.89 7.69
N LYS A 122 21.43 -21.56 7.83
CA LYS A 122 21.63 -22.92 7.29
C LYS A 122 20.76 -23.96 7.97
N GLU A 123 20.65 -23.90 9.30
CA GLU A 123 19.87 -24.82 10.11
C GLU A 123 19.05 -24.02 11.13
N ARG A 124 17.81 -24.47 11.37
CA ARG A 124 16.93 -23.87 12.38
C ARG A 124 17.26 -24.46 13.74
N ASN A 125 17.73 -23.62 14.64
CA ASN A 125 17.83 -23.96 16.06
C ASN A 125 16.45 -23.77 16.69
N ILE A 126 15.56 -24.74 16.47
CA ILE A 126 14.20 -24.68 16.97
C ILE A 126 14.24 -24.67 18.51
N PHE A 127 13.57 -23.69 19.09
CA PHE A 127 13.35 -23.63 20.52
C PHE A 127 12.45 -24.80 20.93
N GLU A 128 12.99 -25.71 21.75
CA GLU A 128 12.20 -26.73 22.42
C GLU A 128 11.61 -26.15 23.71
N PRO A 129 10.28 -25.97 23.80
CA PRO A 129 9.66 -25.44 25.01
C PRO A 129 9.77 -26.49 26.12
N LYS A 130 10.80 -26.37 26.96
CA LYS A 130 10.98 -27.28 28.09
C LYS A 130 9.99 -27.00 29.24
N GLU A 131 9.52 -25.76 29.44
CA GLU A 131 8.68 -25.46 30.61
C GLU A 131 7.65 -24.32 30.50
N ASP A 132 7.73 -23.34 29.58
CA ASP A 132 6.62 -22.37 29.35
C ASP A 132 6.90 -21.50 28.10
N VAL A 133 5.99 -21.53 27.12
CA VAL A 133 6.03 -20.70 25.90
C VAL A 133 5.96 -19.20 26.24
N ASN A 134 5.20 -18.83 27.27
CA ASN A 134 5.07 -17.44 27.71
C ASN A 134 6.37 -16.90 28.31
N LYS A 135 7.10 -17.73 29.06
CA LYS A 135 8.39 -17.37 29.64
C LYS A 135 9.42 -17.07 28.55
N TYR A 136 9.45 -17.87 27.48
CA TYR A 136 10.33 -17.62 26.34
C TYR A 136 9.98 -16.33 25.60
N CYS A 137 8.68 -16.07 25.36
CA CYS A 137 8.21 -14.80 24.80
C CYS A 137 8.67 -13.61 25.67
N GLN A 138 8.53 -13.70 26.99
CA GLN A 138 8.98 -12.67 27.93
C GLN A 138 10.50 -12.46 27.91
N GLU A 139 11.28 -13.53 27.77
CA GLU A 139 12.75 -13.44 27.66
C GLU A 139 13.18 -12.72 26.37
N ILE A 140 12.50 -12.97 25.25
CA ILE A 140 12.76 -12.25 24.00
C ILE A 140 12.37 -10.79 24.17
N TRP A 141 11.20 -10.50 24.73
CA TRP A 141 10.79 -9.12 25.02
C TRP A 141 11.76 -8.39 25.93
N LYS A 142 12.31 -9.06 26.95
CA LYS A 142 13.33 -8.48 27.82
C LYS A 142 14.56 -8.06 27.03
N LYS A 143 15.08 -8.95 26.17
CA LYS A 143 16.23 -8.65 25.30
C LYS A 143 15.92 -7.53 24.30
N LEU A 144 14.73 -7.54 23.70
CA LEU A 144 14.30 -6.49 22.78
C LEU A 144 14.24 -5.14 23.49
N ASN A 145 13.67 -5.09 24.69
CA ASN A 145 13.54 -3.85 25.46
C ASN A 145 14.88 -3.18 25.76
N GLU A 146 15.96 -3.97 25.90
CA GLU A 146 17.32 -3.45 26.10
C GLU A 146 17.87 -2.72 24.86
N THR A 147 17.29 -2.97 23.69
CA THR A 147 17.72 -2.42 22.39
C THR A 147 16.72 -1.45 21.76
N MET A 148 15.55 -1.29 22.37
CA MET A 148 14.47 -0.44 21.87
C MET A 148 14.58 0.98 22.47
N THR A 149 14.26 1.96 21.64
CA THR A 149 14.08 3.36 22.05
C THR A 149 12.83 3.52 22.91
N ALA A 150 12.75 4.61 23.69
CA ALA A 150 11.59 4.90 24.53
C ALA A 150 10.28 4.98 23.72
N GLU A 151 10.33 5.52 22.51
CA GLU A 151 9.20 5.63 21.59
C GLU A 151 8.71 4.25 21.11
N GLU A 152 9.64 3.37 20.71
CA GLU A 152 9.32 1.99 20.33
C GLU A 152 8.73 1.19 21.51
N LEU A 153 9.26 1.44 22.72
CA LEU A 153 8.78 0.80 23.95
C LEU A 153 7.38 1.25 24.34
N GLU A 154 7.06 2.54 24.21
CA GLU A 154 5.74 3.08 24.53
C GLU A 154 4.69 2.48 23.59
N GLY A 155 5.02 2.40 22.31
CA GLY A 155 4.16 1.79 21.33
C GLY A 155 3.89 0.29 21.60
N SER A 156 4.92 -0.48 21.93
CA SER A 156 4.78 -1.93 22.14
C SER A 156 4.03 -2.33 23.42
N ARG A 157 3.66 -1.39 24.31
CA ARG A 157 3.07 -1.68 25.64
C ARG A 157 1.73 -2.39 25.59
N ILE A 158 0.93 -2.18 24.54
CA ILE A 158 -0.48 -2.59 24.54
C ILE A 158 -0.63 -4.13 24.41
N TRP A 159 0.40 -4.85 23.93
CA TRP A 159 0.23 -6.26 23.55
C TRP A 159 1.45 -7.19 23.79
N ARG A 160 2.26 -6.92 24.82
CA ARG A 160 3.52 -7.64 25.10
C ARG A 160 3.38 -9.15 25.39
N SER A 161 2.17 -9.66 25.57
CA SER A 161 1.91 -11.09 25.80
C SER A 161 1.52 -11.87 24.54
N CYS A 162 1.44 -11.22 23.37
CA CYS A 162 0.97 -11.86 22.14
C CYS A 162 2.11 -12.10 21.14
N TRP A 163 2.23 -13.34 20.65
CA TRP A 163 3.18 -13.73 19.61
C TRP A 163 3.06 -12.88 18.34
N CYS A 164 1.83 -12.47 17.98
CA CYS A 164 1.57 -11.71 16.77
C CYS A 164 2.30 -10.34 16.81
N ASN A 165 2.39 -9.69 17.97
CA ASN A 165 3.13 -8.43 18.11
C ASN A 165 4.64 -8.63 18.24
N LEU A 166 5.07 -9.72 18.87
CA LEU A 166 6.49 -10.04 18.92
C LEU A 166 7.05 -10.26 17.51
N PHE A 167 6.33 -11.02 16.68
CA PHE A 167 6.72 -11.27 15.29
C PHE A 167 6.81 -9.98 14.49
N THR A 168 5.87 -9.04 14.63
CA THR A 168 5.93 -7.77 13.88
C THR A 168 7.17 -6.96 14.26
N VAL A 169 7.52 -6.89 15.55
CA VAL A 169 8.76 -6.22 16.01
C VAL A 169 10.01 -6.92 15.50
N LEU A 170 10.06 -8.26 15.55
CA LEU A 170 11.21 -9.02 15.06
C LEU A 170 11.39 -8.86 13.54
N MET A 171 10.29 -8.87 12.77
CA MET A 171 10.32 -8.60 11.33
C MET A 171 10.79 -7.17 11.03
N GLU A 172 10.32 -6.18 11.79
CA GLU A 172 10.76 -4.78 11.67
C GLU A 172 12.24 -4.59 12.03
N LYS A 173 12.77 -5.35 12.99
CA LYS A 173 14.20 -5.33 13.35
C LYS A 173 15.07 -6.16 12.39
N GLY A 174 14.45 -7.05 11.62
CA GLY A 174 15.13 -7.97 10.72
C GLY A 174 15.81 -9.14 11.45
N ASP A 175 15.26 -9.56 12.59
CA ASP A 175 15.80 -10.66 13.38
C ASP A 175 15.34 -12.03 12.85
N SER A 176 15.89 -12.41 11.70
CA SER A 176 15.62 -13.70 11.04
C SER A 176 15.96 -14.90 11.91
N LYS A 177 16.97 -14.78 12.77
CA LYS A 177 17.42 -15.88 13.63
C LYS A 177 16.38 -16.24 14.68
N THR A 178 15.87 -15.23 15.40
CA THR A 178 14.83 -15.47 16.41
C THR A 178 13.50 -15.83 15.79
N LEU A 179 13.15 -15.25 14.63
CA LEU A 179 11.93 -15.65 13.91
C LEU A 179 11.95 -17.13 13.52
N LEU A 180 13.06 -17.61 12.94
CA LEU A 180 13.19 -19.00 12.50
C LEU A 180 13.53 -19.99 13.62
N SER A 181 13.86 -19.53 14.83
CA SER A 181 13.96 -20.41 15.99
C SER A 181 12.60 -20.81 16.56
N MET A 182 11.50 -20.17 16.13
CA MET A 182 10.15 -20.57 16.56
C MET A 182 9.74 -21.90 15.92
N PRO A 183 8.99 -22.76 16.62
CA PRO A 183 8.35 -23.93 16.02
C PRO A 183 7.38 -23.54 14.88
N ASN A 184 7.15 -24.45 13.94
CA ASN A 184 6.25 -24.21 12.81
C ASN A 184 4.83 -23.89 13.26
N GLU A 185 4.36 -24.57 14.29
CA GLU A 185 3.04 -24.40 14.87
C GLU A 185 2.84 -22.97 15.38
N THR A 186 3.86 -22.39 16.00
CA THR A 186 3.85 -20.99 16.46
C THR A 186 3.85 -20.01 15.29
N ILE A 187 4.64 -20.28 14.25
CA ILE A 187 4.65 -19.45 13.03
C ILE A 187 3.26 -19.50 12.37
N GLU A 188 2.67 -20.68 12.21
CA GLU A 188 1.33 -20.86 11.65
C GLU A 188 0.25 -20.15 12.47
N GLU A 189 0.29 -20.28 13.79
CA GLU A 189 -0.64 -19.61 14.71
C GLU A 189 -0.60 -18.09 14.51
N VAL A 190 0.60 -17.51 14.48
CA VAL A 190 0.79 -16.08 14.23
C VAL A 190 0.29 -15.67 12.85
N LEU A 191 0.60 -16.45 11.81
CA LEU A 191 0.14 -16.16 10.45
C LEU A 191 -1.38 -16.30 10.29
N ARG A 192 -2.06 -17.07 11.12
CA ARG A 192 -3.54 -17.24 11.13
C ARG A 192 -4.24 -16.34 12.14
N CYS A 193 -3.49 -15.70 13.03
CA CYS A 193 -3.93 -14.83 14.10
C CYS A 193 -4.97 -13.80 13.64
N GLN A 194 -6.17 -13.89 14.18
CA GLN A 194 -7.24 -12.93 13.97
C GLN A 194 -7.25 -11.95 15.15
N HIS A 195 -6.98 -10.68 14.88
CA HIS A 195 -7.16 -9.60 15.87
C HIS A 195 -8.21 -8.63 15.34
N GLY A 196 -9.01 -8.11 16.27
CA GLY A 196 -10.04 -7.12 15.99
C GLY A 196 -11.44 -7.69 15.86
N GLY A 197 -12.46 -6.82 15.90
CA GLY A 197 -13.83 -7.20 15.65
C GLY A 197 -14.01 -7.85 14.27
N GLN A 198 -15.23 -8.31 13.98
CA GLN A 198 -15.59 -9.06 12.75
C GLN A 198 -15.15 -8.42 11.41
N ALA A 199 -14.73 -7.15 11.41
CA ALA A 199 -14.35 -6.38 10.22
C ALA A 199 -12.86 -6.43 9.83
N VAL A 200 -11.94 -6.84 10.71
CA VAL A 200 -10.48 -6.76 10.46
C VAL A 200 -9.89 -8.06 9.91
N GLY A 201 -10.46 -9.21 10.31
CA GLY A 201 -10.01 -10.52 9.85
C GLY A 201 -8.64 -10.91 10.41
N ASN A 202 -7.66 -11.12 9.54
CA ASN A 202 -6.30 -11.54 9.93
C ASN A 202 -5.39 -10.33 10.18
N ASN A 203 -4.78 -10.26 11.37
CA ASN A 203 -4.01 -9.08 11.80
C ASN A 203 -2.80 -8.79 10.91
N LEU A 204 -2.03 -9.81 10.55
CA LEU A 204 -0.82 -9.61 9.75
C LEU A 204 -1.16 -9.23 8.32
N ARG A 205 -2.24 -9.75 7.75
CA ARG A 205 -2.75 -9.29 6.44
C ARG A 205 -3.21 -7.83 6.50
N PHE A 206 -3.93 -7.44 7.56
CA PHE A 206 -4.35 -6.06 7.78
C PHE A 206 -3.13 -5.12 7.91
N LEU A 207 -2.14 -5.49 8.71
CA LEU A 207 -0.90 -4.73 8.84
C LEU A 207 -0.13 -4.66 7.51
N ALA A 208 0.03 -5.80 6.81
CA ALA A 208 0.73 -5.86 5.53
C ALA A 208 0.09 -4.94 4.48
N HIS A 209 -1.24 -4.83 4.47
CA HIS A 209 -1.96 -3.91 3.59
C HIS A 209 -1.50 -2.46 3.79
N TYR A 210 -1.48 -1.96 5.03
CA TYR A 210 -1.03 -0.58 5.31
C TYR A 210 0.47 -0.40 5.11
N VAL A 211 1.29 -1.38 5.46
CA VAL A 211 2.73 -1.36 5.19
C VAL A 211 3.01 -1.22 3.70
N GLN A 212 2.32 -2.01 2.89
CA GLN A 212 2.41 -1.95 1.43
C GLN A 212 1.91 -0.60 0.89
N LEU A 213 0.77 -0.11 1.38
CA LEU A 213 0.21 1.17 0.96
C LEU A 213 1.19 2.32 1.24
N VAL A 214 1.73 2.41 2.46
CA VAL A 214 2.74 3.40 2.82
C VAL A 214 3.99 3.26 1.94
N TYR A 215 4.48 2.03 1.73
CA TYR A 215 5.66 1.80 0.90
C TYR A 215 5.46 2.28 -0.55
N ILE A 216 4.36 1.88 -1.19
CA ILE A 216 4.06 2.22 -2.58
C ILE A 216 3.83 3.72 -2.70
N THR A 217 2.98 4.31 -1.86
CA THR A 217 2.67 5.74 -1.93
C THR A 217 3.90 6.61 -1.68
N THR A 218 4.75 6.25 -0.70
CA THR A 218 6.00 6.99 -0.42
C THR A 218 6.94 6.98 -1.61
N ASN A 219 7.12 5.84 -2.28
CA ASN A 219 7.92 5.76 -3.50
C ASN A 219 7.30 6.53 -4.66
N LEU A 220 5.98 6.50 -4.82
CA LEU A 220 5.28 7.25 -5.86
C LEU A 220 5.39 8.76 -5.66
N ILE A 221 5.27 9.27 -4.44
CA ILE A 221 5.44 10.71 -4.15
C ILE A 221 6.81 11.19 -4.65
N VAL A 222 7.86 10.43 -4.35
CA VAL A 222 9.23 10.77 -4.77
C VAL A 222 9.42 10.59 -6.28
N ALA A 223 8.98 9.47 -6.85
CA ALA A 223 9.11 9.21 -8.28
C ALA A 223 8.31 10.23 -9.13
N ALA A 224 7.23 10.77 -8.59
CA ALA A 224 6.38 11.80 -9.16
C ALA A 224 6.92 13.23 -8.96
N ASN A 225 7.97 13.41 -8.15
CA ASN A 225 8.46 14.71 -7.70
C ASN A 225 7.37 15.59 -7.04
N LEU A 226 6.59 14.99 -6.13
CA LEU A 226 5.47 15.63 -5.43
C LEU A 226 5.76 16.00 -3.97
N GLN A 227 7.02 15.95 -3.52
CA GLN A 227 7.42 16.10 -2.12
C GLN A 227 7.07 17.48 -1.52
N ASP A 228 6.85 18.50 -2.35
CA ASP A 228 6.45 19.83 -1.90
C ASP A 228 4.93 20.09 -2.01
N ASN A 229 4.14 19.10 -2.45
CA ASN A 229 2.70 19.22 -2.76
C ASN A 229 1.85 18.23 -1.94
N PRO A 230 1.74 18.38 -0.60
CA PRO A 230 1.10 17.41 0.29
C PRO A 230 -0.37 17.10 -0.04
N GLU A 231 -1.08 18.03 -0.67
CA GLU A 231 -2.46 17.84 -1.15
C GLU A 231 -2.59 16.80 -2.27
N THR A 232 -1.48 16.42 -2.90
CA THR A 232 -1.43 15.45 -4.00
C THR A 232 -0.98 14.04 -3.58
N TRP A 233 -0.65 13.85 -2.29
CA TRP A 233 -0.12 12.59 -1.75
C TRP A 233 -1.16 11.47 -1.56
N GLY A 234 -2.40 11.68 -1.98
CA GLY A 234 -3.48 10.69 -1.85
C GLY A 234 -3.72 10.32 -0.39
N TYR A 235 -3.64 9.03 -0.07
CA TYR A 235 -3.84 8.50 1.28
C TYR A 235 -2.85 9.10 2.30
N MET A 236 -1.66 9.51 1.86
CA MET A 236 -0.62 10.05 2.75
C MET A 236 -0.71 11.57 2.95
N LYS A 237 -1.71 12.24 2.40
CA LYS A 237 -1.89 13.68 2.56
C LYS A 237 -2.02 14.08 4.04
N SER A 238 -1.38 15.16 4.42
CA SER A 238 -1.64 15.86 5.68
C SER A 238 -2.67 16.97 5.42
N MET A 239 -3.61 17.23 6.33
CA MET A 239 -4.05 18.59 6.73
C MET A 239 -5.32 18.63 7.62
N LYS A 240 -5.20 19.35 8.75
CA LYS A 240 -6.20 19.66 9.81
C LYS A 240 -7.26 20.71 9.41
N PRO A 241 -8.43 20.87 10.12
CA PRO A 241 -8.65 20.49 11.52
C PRO A 241 -9.92 19.70 11.89
N SER A 242 -10.66 19.04 10.99
CA SER A 242 -11.97 18.50 11.41
C SER A 242 -12.45 17.18 10.82
N ASN A 243 -11.60 16.24 10.43
CA ASN A 243 -12.00 14.83 10.25
C ASN A 243 -10.79 13.88 10.29
N GLN A 244 -10.99 12.68 10.83
CA GLN A 244 -9.99 11.63 11.04
C GLN A 244 -9.09 11.42 9.81
N TYR A 245 -7.77 11.58 9.99
CA TYR A 245 -6.79 11.61 8.91
C TYR A 245 -6.34 10.19 8.55
N PRO A 246 -6.13 9.85 7.27
CA PRO A 246 -5.67 8.51 6.91
C PRO A 246 -4.24 8.23 7.39
N ARG A 247 -3.34 9.22 7.41
CA ARG A 247 -1.99 9.05 8.00
C ARG A 247 -2.02 9.02 9.54
N ASP A 248 -2.84 9.84 10.20
CA ASP A 248 -2.99 9.79 11.67
C ASP A 248 -3.60 8.46 12.12
N PHE A 249 -4.46 7.85 11.30
CA PHE A 249 -4.95 6.49 11.54
C PHE A 249 -3.79 5.49 11.66
N LEU A 250 -2.71 5.64 10.88
CA LEU A 250 -1.51 4.80 10.98
C LEU A 250 -0.74 5.01 12.30
N MET A 251 -0.91 6.16 12.95
CA MET A 251 -0.25 6.50 14.22
C MET A 251 -0.88 5.82 15.44
N HIS A 252 -2.06 5.23 15.26
CA HIS A 252 -2.82 4.60 16.34
C HIS A 252 -3.16 3.15 15.99
N ASP A 253 -3.18 2.30 17.01
CA ASP A 253 -3.81 0.98 16.87
C ASP A 253 -5.31 1.11 17.08
N CYS A 254 -6.06 0.30 16.35
CA CYS A 254 -7.49 0.13 16.56
C CYS A 254 -7.70 -1.29 17.13
N ASP A 255 -8.65 -2.01 16.55
CA ASP A 255 -8.92 -3.43 16.74
C ASP A 255 -7.72 -4.36 16.42
N GLY A 256 -6.71 -3.85 15.71
CA GLY A 256 -5.44 -4.53 15.44
C GLY A 256 -4.30 -3.53 15.23
N GLN A 257 -3.12 -4.06 14.91
CA GLN A 257 -1.94 -3.23 14.62
C GLN A 257 -2.10 -2.58 13.24
N THR A 258 -2.25 -1.26 13.21
CA THR A 258 -2.49 -0.52 11.96
C THR A 258 -1.21 -0.27 11.17
N PHE A 259 -0.07 -0.13 11.85
CA PHE A 259 1.22 0.13 11.22
C PHE A 259 2.41 -0.36 12.06
N LEU A 260 3.62 -0.37 11.49
CA LEU A 260 4.85 -0.76 12.19
C LEU A 260 5.20 0.27 13.27
N TYR A 261 5.37 -0.21 14.50
CA TYR A 261 5.51 0.65 15.67
C TYR A 261 6.76 1.52 15.61
N GLY A 262 7.91 0.95 15.29
CA GLY A 262 9.17 1.70 15.20
C GLY A 262 9.23 2.66 14.01
N CYS A 263 8.35 2.49 13.02
CA CYS A 263 8.28 3.34 11.83
C CYS A 263 7.33 4.54 11.96
N ARG A 264 6.45 4.58 12.97
CA ARG A 264 5.50 5.70 13.16
C ARG A 264 6.17 7.06 13.26
N LYS A 265 7.36 7.13 13.87
CA LYS A 265 8.15 8.36 13.97
C LYS A 265 8.45 9.02 12.61
N TYR A 266 8.51 8.23 11.54
CA TYR A 266 8.73 8.74 10.18
C TYR A 266 7.48 9.33 9.54
N LEU A 267 6.28 9.06 10.08
CA LEU A 267 5.01 9.52 9.52
C LEU A 267 4.54 10.87 10.08
N THR A 268 5.32 11.46 10.98
CA THR A 268 5.02 12.77 11.58
C THR A 268 5.11 13.89 10.54
N ASP A 269 4.40 15.00 10.76
CA ASP A 269 4.44 16.17 9.86
C ASP A 269 5.85 16.78 9.79
N GLU A 270 6.67 16.61 10.82
CA GLU A 270 8.02 17.11 10.94
C GLU A 270 9.02 16.30 10.09
N VAL A 271 8.74 15.02 9.85
CA VAL A 271 9.67 14.09 9.20
C VAL A 271 9.22 13.67 7.81
N TYR A 272 7.94 13.33 7.63
CA TYR A 272 7.43 12.72 6.40
C TYR A 272 7.63 13.65 5.19
N MET A 273 8.35 13.16 4.17
CA MET A 273 8.77 13.90 2.97
C MET A 273 9.63 15.15 3.20
N LYS A 274 10.07 15.41 4.44
CA LYS A 274 11.01 16.49 4.79
C LYS A 274 12.43 15.99 5.02
N ASP A 275 12.57 14.74 5.46
CA ASP A 275 13.85 14.06 5.62
C ASP A 275 13.92 12.84 4.69
N PHE A 276 14.69 12.96 3.60
CA PHE A 276 14.82 11.91 2.59
C PHE A 276 15.53 10.66 3.09
N ASP A 277 16.47 10.79 4.03
CA ASP A 277 17.16 9.62 4.57
C ASP A 277 16.23 8.86 5.52
N ALA A 278 15.42 9.57 6.30
CA ALA A 278 14.32 8.97 7.04
C ALA A 278 13.31 8.25 6.13
N MET A 279 12.96 8.83 4.97
CA MET A 279 12.05 8.18 4.02
C MET A 279 12.66 6.93 3.38
N LYS A 280 13.97 6.93 3.09
CA LYS A 280 14.67 5.72 2.63
C LYS A 280 14.62 4.62 3.69
N GLU A 281 14.87 4.96 4.95
CA GLU A 281 14.79 3.98 6.05
C GLU A 281 13.37 3.47 6.28
N LEU A 282 12.35 4.34 6.23
CA LEU A 282 10.94 3.93 6.24
C LEU A 282 10.66 2.92 5.13
N CYS A 283 11.03 3.22 3.88
CA CYS A 283 10.84 2.32 2.75
C CYS A 283 11.57 0.99 2.93
N LYS A 284 12.82 1.00 3.41
CA LYS A 284 13.57 -0.23 3.72
C LYS A 284 12.87 -1.06 4.78
N LYS A 285 12.37 -0.43 5.84
CA LYS A 285 11.67 -1.12 6.95
C LYS A 285 10.33 -1.70 6.51
N CYS A 286 9.55 -0.97 5.73
CA CYS A 286 8.31 -1.50 5.14
C CYS A 286 8.60 -2.69 4.22
N PHE A 287 9.58 -2.57 3.32
CA PHE A 287 9.95 -3.68 2.43
C PHE A 287 10.50 -4.88 3.20
N GLN A 288 11.29 -4.61 4.26
CA GLN A 288 11.81 -5.61 5.16
C GLN A 288 10.69 -6.44 5.78
N PHE A 289 9.71 -5.78 6.39
CA PHE A 289 8.54 -6.45 6.93
C PHE A 289 7.86 -7.36 5.89
N LEU A 290 7.67 -6.88 4.66
CA LEU A 290 7.02 -7.65 3.59
C LEU A 290 7.80 -8.92 3.22
N TYR A 291 9.12 -8.82 2.97
CA TYR A 291 9.87 -10.04 2.61
C TYR A 291 10.02 -11.01 3.78
N PHE A 292 10.03 -10.53 5.02
CA PHE A 292 10.03 -11.39 6.20
C PHE A 292 8.71 -12.16 6.34
N LEU A 293 7.58 -11.49 6.09
CA LEU A 293 6.28 -12.14 6.10
C LEU A 293 6.18 -13.22 5.00
N GLU A 294 6.70 -12.94 3.80
CA GLU A 294 6.81 -13.94 2.73
C GLU A 294 7.72 -15.12 3.13
N MET A 295 8.88 -14.84 3.73
CA MET A 295 9.82 -15.86 4.20
C MET A 295 9.17 -16.82 5.19
N LEU A 296 8.46 -16.29 6.19
CA LEU A 296 7.75 -17.09 7.18
C LEU A 296 6.60 -17.88 6.57
N GLY A 297 5.85 -17.28 5.65
CA GLY A 297 4.79 -17.96 4.92
C GLY A 297 5.31 -19.17 4.13
N ASN A 298 6.48 -19.05 3.51
CA ASN A 298 7.12 -20.15 2.79
C ASN A 298 7.63 -21.26 3.72
N GLU A 299 8.08 -20.93 4.93
CA GLU A 299 8.59 -21.93 5.90
C GLU A 299 7.51 -22.92 6.36
N VAL A 300 6.24 -22.49 6.40
CA VAL A 300 5.10 -23.30 6.86
C VAL A 300 4.06 -23.56 5.76
N GLU A 301 4.45 -23.36 4.48
CA GLU A 301 3.58 -23.54 3.31
C GLU A 301 2.22 -22.82 3.41
N SER A 302 2.19 -21.66 4.06
CA SER A 302 0.95 -20.92 4.30
C SER A 302 0.32 -20.41 3.00
N GLU A 303 -1.01 -20.44 2.92
CA GLU A 303 -1.77 -19.71 1.89
C GLU A 303 -1.68 -18.17 2.09
N ASN A 304 -1.21 -17.72 3.26
CA ASN A 304 -1.10 -16.31 3.64
C ASN A 304 0.22 -15.65 3.17
N THR A 305 0.92 -16.20 2.17
CA THR A 305 2.06 -15.53 1.54
C THR A 305 1.59 -14.24 0.84
N ILE A 306 2.36 -13.16 0.96
CA ILE A 306 2.06 -11.87 0.32
C ILE A 306 2.02 -12.05 -1.20
N SER A 307 2.91 -12.88 -1.75
CA SER A 307 3.00 -13.08 -3.19
C SER A 307 1.77 -13.70 -3.85
N LYS A 308 0.94 -14.41 -3.07
CA LYS A 308 -0.33 -15.00 -3.53
C LYS A 308 -1.54 -14.07 -3.35
N ASN A 309 -1.39 -13.01 -2.53
CA ASN A 309 -2.48 -12.11 -2.14
C ASN A 309 -2.14 -10.64 -2.50
N LEU A 310 -1.23 -10.44 -3.44
CA LEU A 310 -0.81 -9.13 -3.92
C LEU A 310 -1.89 -8.61 -4.89
N PHE A 311 -2.68 -7.65 -4.39
CA PHE A 311 -3.84 -7.01 -5.04
C PHE A 311 -5.10 -7.87 -5.12
#